data_AF-A0A662FRU8-F1
#
_entry.id   AF-A0A662FRU8-F1
#
_cell.length_a   1.000
_cell.length_b   1.000
_cell.length_c   1.000
_cell.angle_alpha   90.00
_cell.angle_beta   90.00
_cell.angle_gamma   90.00
#
_symmetry.space_group_name_H-M   'P 1'
#
loop_
_entity.id
_entity.type
_entity.pdbx_description
1 polymer ?
#
loop_
_entity_poly.entity_id
_entity_poly.type
_entity_poly.pdbx_seq_one_letter_code
_entity_poly.pdbx_strand_id
1 'polypeptide(L)'
;MRKYRFAGLTLTSKIGLSSDNPIISPCFYDWLLANNIGIIFTPTITRNTLPEEKDKRYAKISIAELTEEDYIIITRPLSMSFDLFTNLLLQRLKDSSKNNSSIPIVASIAGKRLSDFADIIEKLEESGIFSAIELDLISTQILLWSRRGLFEYSIDLIDEIISITKMTVISKIPVSMALSKDT
;
A
#
# COMPACT_ATOMS: atom_id res chain seq x y z
N MET A 1 -27.57 2.81 -6.26
CA MET A 1 -26.46 1.84 -6.29
C MET A 1 -26.29 1.20 -4.92
N ARG A 2 -25.98 -0.10 -4.87
CA ARG A 2 -25.71 -0.81 -3.61
C ARG A 2 -24.35 -0.34 -3.05
N LYS A 3 -24.31 0.10 -1.80
CA LYS A 3 -23.07 0.46 -1.11
C LYS A 3 -22.50 -0.75 -0.37
N TYR A 4 -21.19 -0.91 -0.37
CA TYR A 4 -20.46 -1.92 0.41
C TYR A 4 -19.69 -1.25 1.54
N ARG A 5 -19.25 -2.03 2.53
CA ARG A 5 -18.42 -1.55 3.64
C ARG A 5 -17.17 -2.40 3.79
N PHE A 6 -16.04 -1.76 4.03
CA PHE A 6 -14.76 -2.41 4.29
C PHE A 6 -13.94 -1.54 5.25
N ALA A 7 -13.50 -2.08 6.39
CA ALA A 7 -12.75 -1.35 7.41
C ALA A 7 -13.37 0.03 7.78
N GLY A 8 -14.70 0.10 7.88
CA GLY A 8 -15.40 1.38 8.14
C GLY A 8 -15.55 2.31 6.93
N LEU A 9 -14.86 2.04 5.82
CA LEU A 9 -14.97 2.77 4.56
C LEU A 9 -16.23 2.35 3.79
N THR A 10 -16.83 3.30 3.07
CA THR A 10 -17.97 3.04 2.19
C THR A 10 -17.49 2.89 0.75
N LEU A 11 -17.80 1.75 0.11
CA LEU A 11 -17.37 1.46 -1.26
C LEU A 11 -18.56 1.46 -2.24
N THR A 12 -18.27 1.84 -3.49
CA THR A 12 -19.20 1.79 -4.63
C THR A 12 -19.22 0.44 -5.34
N SER A 13 -18.18 -0.37 -5.14
CA SER A 13 -17.96 -1.67 -5.77
C SER A 13 -17.21 -2.62 -4.82
N LYS A 14 -17.25 -3.93 -5.14
CA LYS A 14 -16.47 -4.96 -4.42
C LYS A 14 -15.05 -5.14 -4.98
N ILE A 15 -14.76 -4.52 -6.13
CA ILE A 15 -13.47 -4.64 -6.82
C ILE A 15 -12.61 -3.45 -6.42
N GLY A 16 -11.34 -3.68 -6.13
CA GLY A 16 -10.37 -2.66 -5.73
C GLY A 16 -9.01 -2.85 -6.40
N LEU A 17 -8.23 -1.77 -6.48
CA LEU A 17 -6.83 -1.84 -6.91
C LEU A 17 -5.97 -2.22 -5.71
N SER A 18 -5.19 -3.29 -5.81
CA SER A 18 -4.23 -3.69 -4.77
C SER A 18 -2.93 -2.87 -4.85
N SER A 19 -2.30 -2.61 -3.69
CA SER A 19 -0.93 -2.09 -3.58
C SER A 19 0.10 -3.00 -4.27
N ASP A 20 -0.29 -4.26 -4.50
CA ASP A 20 0.51 -5.22 -5.24
C ASP A 20 0.48 -5.06 -6.77
N ASN A 21 -0.29 -4.13 -7.32
CA ASN A 21 -0.35 -3.87 -8.76
C ASN A 21 0.01 -2.42 -9.09
N PRO A 22 1.29 -2.02 -8.98
CA PRO A 22 1.71 -0.63 -9.11
C PRO A 22 1.91 -0.30 -10.58
N ILE A 23 0.83 -0.28 -11.34
CA ILE A 23 0.86 0.35 -12.66
C ILE A 23 0.84 1.85 -12.40
N ILE A 24 2.03 2.46 -12.38
CA ILE A 24 2.23 3.90 -12.16
C ILE A 24 2.07 4.61 -13.51
N SER A 25 0.83 4.64 -14.01
CA SER A 25 0.48 5.29 -15.28
C SER A 25 -0.79 6.11 -15.11
N PRO A 26 -0.78 7.42 -15.38
CA PRO A 26 -2.00 8.24 -15.30
C PRO A 26 -3.18 7.63 -16.08
N CYS A 27 -2.93 7.15 -17.30
CA CYS A 27 -3.94 6.52 -18.13
C CYS A 27 -4.58 5.28 -17.49
N PHE A 28 -3.82 4.54 -16.68
CA PHE A 28 -4.33 3.37 -15.96
C PHE A 28 -5.30 3.78 -14.84
N TYR A 29 -4.99 4.85 -14.11
CA TYR A 29 -5.89 5.36 -13.07
C TYR A 29 -7.15 5.97 -13.68
N ASP A 30 -7.04 6.70 -14.79
CA ASP A 30 -8.20 7.19 -15.53
C ASP A 30 -9.10 6.03 -15.99
N TRP A 31 -8.50 4.95 -16.50
CA TRP A 31 -9.22 3.73 -16.86
C TRP A 31 -9.89 3.07 -15.64
N LEU A 32 -9.20 2.93 -14.50
CA LEU A 32 -9.78 2.37 -13.28
C LEU A 32 -10.99 3.14 -12.79
N LEU A 33 -10.89 4.48 -12.78
CA LEU A 33 -11.96 5.36 -12.35
C LEU A 33 -13.19 5.26 -13.27
N ALA A 34 -12.98 5.04 -14.57
CA ALA A 34 -14.05 4.79 -15.52
C ALA A 34 -14.73 3.41 -15.34
N ASN A 35 -14.06 2.44 -14.70
CA ASN A 35 -14.53 1.06 -14.58
C ASN A 35 -15.16 0.70 -13.21
N ASN A 36 -15.72 1.69 -12.50
CA ASN A 36 -16.46 1.51 -11.24
C ASN A 36 -15.65 0.75 -10.17
N ILE A 37 -14.40 1.16 -9.96
CA ILE A 37 -13.57 0.68 -8.87
C ILE A 37 -14.11 1.16 -7.51
N GLY A 38 -14.03 0.31 -6.48
CA GLY A 38 -14.59 0.58 -5.16
C GLY A 38 -13.60 1.16 -4.16
N ILE A 39 -12.30 0.90 -4.33
CA ILE A 39 -11.21 1.31 -3.44
C ILE A 39 -9.88 1.25 -4.19
N ILE A 40 -8.95 2.15 -3.86
CA ILE A 40 -7.62 2.20 -4.44
C ILE A 40 -6.59 2.10 -3.33
N PHE A 41 -5.74 1.06 -3.37
CA PHE A 41 -4.53 0.99 -2.55
C PHE A 41 -3.35 1.48 -3.38
N THR A 42 -2.58 2.43 -2.84
CA THR A 42 -1.39 2.96 -3.53
C THR A 42 -0.28 1.92 -3.58
N PRO A 43 0.71 2.06 -4.48
CA PRO A 43 2.00 1.40 -4.29
C PRO A 43 2.54 1.65 -2.88
N THR A 44 3.29 0.70 -2.32
CA THR A 44 3.87 0.84 -0.98
C THR A 44 4.83 2.03 -0.92
N ILE A 45 4.52 2.99 -0.06
CA ILE A 45 5.27 4.22 0.18
C ILE A 45 6.25 3.98 1.32
N THR A 46 7.49 4.41 1.14
CA THR A 46 8.54 4.38 2.18
C THR A 46 9.18 5.77 2.30
N ARG A 47 9.72 6.10 3.48
CA ARG A 47 10.37 7.41 3.72
C ARG A 47 11.49 7.67 2.70
N ASN A 48 12.35 6.68 2.52
CA ASN A 48 13.37 6.61 1.49
C ASN A 48 13.07 5.40 0.60
N THR A 49 13.40 5.43 -0.69
CA THR A 49 13.40 4.19 -1.48
C THR A 49 14.28 3.16 -0.78
N LEU A 50 13.73 1.96 -0.58
CA LEU A 50 14.37 0.79 0.06
C LEU A 50 15.87 0.69 -0.27
N PRO A 51 16.70 0.38 0.74
CA PRO A 51 17.87 1.19 1.08
C PRO A 51 18.62 1.67 -0.16
N GLU A 52 18.79 2.98 -0.26
CA GLU A 52 19.84 3.64 -1.04
C GLU A 52 21.25 3.22 -0.56
N GLU A 53 21.55 1.91 -0.50
CA GLU A 53 22.87 1.48 -0.92
C GLU A 53 22.99 2.01 -2.34
N LYS A 54 23.89 2.96 -2.56
CA LYS A 54 23.97 3.84 -3.74
C LYS A 54 23.90 3.14 -5.11
N ASP A 55 23.94 1.80 -5.15
CA ASP A 55 23.95 0.96 -6.34
C ASP A 55 22.92 -0.20 -6.36
N LYS A 56 21.99 -0.32 -5.38
CA LYS A 56 21.01 -1.43 -5.35
C LYS A 56 19.58 -0.96 -5.57
N ARG A 57 18.89 -1.59 -6.54
CA ARG A 57 17.44 -1.45 -6.75
C ARG A 57 16.75 -2.76 -6.39
N TYR A 58 15.76 -2.69 -5.51
CA TYR A 58 14.97 -3.85 -5.11
C TYR A 58 13.69 -3.91 -5.92
N ALA A 59 13.44 -5.05 -6.56
CA ALA A 59 12.23 -5.32 -7.31
C ALA A 59 11.50 -6.52 -6.72
N LYS A 60 10.17 -6.43 -6.63
CA LYS A 60 9.30 -7.58 -6.41
C LYS A 60 9.07 -8.23 -7.77
N ILE A 61 9.33 -9.53 -7.84
CA ILE A 61 9.09 -10.36 -9.02
C ILE A 61 7.86 -11.22 -8.70
N SER A 62 6.83 -11.11 -9.51
CA SER A 62 5.66 -11.98 -9.46
C SER A 62 5.64 -12.81 -10.73
N ILE A 63 5.54 -14.13 -10.57
CA ILE A 63 5.45 -15.08 -11.67
C ILE A 63 4.03 -15.64 -11.64
N ALA A 64 3.30 -15.48 -12.72
CA ALA A 64 1.96 -16.03 -12.89
C ALA A 64 1.97 -16.99 -14.08
N GLU A 65 1.52 -18.21 -13.86
CA GLU A 65 1.28 -19.17 -14.91
C GLU A 65 0.02 -18.78 -15.68
N LEU A 66 0.12 -18.71 -17.02
CA LEU A 66 -1.02 -18.48 -17.91
C LEU A 66 -1.58 -19.79 -18.46
N THR A 67 -0.68 -20.71 -18.80
CA THR A 67 -0.94 -22.06 -19.31
C THR A 67 0.19 -22.98 -18.81
N GLU A 68 0.08 -24.29 -19.04
CA GLU A 68 1.12 -25.27 -18.65
C GLU A 68 2.52 -24.96 -19.25
N GLU A 69 2.58 -24.16 -20.33
CA GLU A 69 3.84 -23.80 -21.00
C GLU A 69 4.17 -22.29 -20.92
N ASP A 70 3.21 -21.44 -20.52
CA ASP A 70 3.36 -19.98 -20.52
C ASP A 70 3.33 -19.37 -19.13
N TYR A 71 4.22 -18.41 -18.90
CA TYR A 71 4.27 -17.61 -17.70
C TYR A 71 4.42 -16.11 -18.01
N ILE A 72 3.82 -15.27 -17.17
CA ILE A 72 4.10 -13.84 -17.11
C ILE A 72 5.03 -13.59 -15.93
N ILE A 73 6.16 -12.92 -16.21
CA ILE A 73 7.01 -12.32 -15.18
C ILE A 73 6.66 -10.84 -15.09
N ILE A 74 6.20 -10.41 -13.91
CA ILE A 74 5.95 -9.02 -13.59
C ILE A 74 7.02 -8.56 -12.60
N THR A 75 7.88 -7.64 -13.04
CA THR A 75 8.86 -6.98 -12.18
C THR A 75 8.40 -5.59 -11.83
N ARG A 76 8.52 -5.20 -10.56
CA ARG A 76 8.10 -3.87 -10.09
C ARG A 76 8.97 -3.38 -8.94
N PRO A 77 9.12 -2.05 -8.75
CA PRO A 77 9.79 -1.53 -7.56
C PRO A 77 9.16 -2.07 -6.28
N LEU A 78 9.99 -2.40 -5.29
CA LEU A 78 9.51 -2.89 -4.00
C LEU A 78 8.78 -1.79 -3.21
N SER A 79 9.19 -0.53 -3.37
CA SER A 79 8.50 0.64 -2.83
C SER A 79 8.73 1.89 -3.68
N MET A 80 8.04 2.96 -3.31
CA MET A 80 8.16 4.29 -3.89
C MET A 80 8.39 5.32 -2.78
N SER A 81 9.21 6.35 -3.02
CA SER A 81 9.32 7.47 -2.09
C SER A 81 8.06 8.32 -2.11
N PHE A 82 7.74 8.97 -0.99
CA PHE A 82 6.59 9.87 -0.91
C PHE A 82 6.62 10.97 -1.98
N ASP A 83 7.80 11.52 -2.26
CA ASP A 83 7.98 12.60 -3.26
C ASP A 83 7.69 12.09 -4.67
N LEU A 84 8.20 10.90 -5.02
CA LEU A 84 7.93 10.29 -6.33
C LEU A 84 6.44 9.97 -6.50
N PHE A 85 5.80 9.47 -5.44
CA PHE A 85 4.37 9.23 -5.42
C PHE A 85 3.56 10.52 -5.60
N THR A 86 3.97 11.59 -4.92
CA THR A 86 3.37 12.91 -5.04
C THR A 86 3.44 13.46 -6.46
N ASN A 87 4.61 13.36 -7.08
CA ASN A 87 4.88 13.88 -8.42
C ASN A 87 4.12 13.11 -9.52
N LEU A 88 3.93 11.80 -9.36
CA LEU A 88 3.38 10.94 -10.42
C LEU A 88 1.88 10.66 -10.30
N LEU A 89 1.36 10.56 -9.08
CA LEU A 89 0.05 9.96 -8.82
C LEU A 89 -0.89 10.88 -8.02
N LEU A 90 -0.35 11.60 -7.04
CA LEU A 90 -1.16 12.34 -6.08
C LEU A 90 -2.01 13.43 -6.72
N GLN A 91 -1.44 14.19 -7.66
CA GLN A 91 -2.18 15.26 -8.35
C GLN A 91 -3.35 14.71 -9.16
N ARG A 92 -3.16 13.58 -9.86
CA ARG A 92 -4.22 12.93 -10.63
C ARG A 92 -5.34 12.41 -9.73
N LEU A 93 -4.97 11.79 -8.60
CA LEU A 93 -5.94 11.34 -7.60
C LEU A 93 -6.70 12.53 -6.98
N LYS A 94 -6.04 13.66 -6.72
CA LYS A 94 -6.70 14.91 -6.26
C LYS A 94 -7.74 15.39 -7.27
N ASP A 95 -7.34 15.53 -8.54
CA ASP A 95 -8.19 16.05 -9.60
C ASP A 95 -9.42 15.16 -9.84
N SER A 96 -9.24 13.84 -9.77
CA SER A 96 -10.34 12.89 -9.87
C SER A 96 -11.27 12.92 -8.66
N SER A 97 -10.74 13.04 -7.44
CA SER A 97 -11.58 13.11 -6.22
C SER A 97 -12.49 14.35 -6.18
N LYS A 98 -12.03 15.46 -6.76
CA LYS A 98 -12.83 16.70 -6.86
C LYS A 98 -13.97 16.59 -7.86
N ASN A 99 -13.76 15.84 -8.93
CA ASN A 99 -14.65 15.84 -10.10
C ASN A 99 -15.62 14.65 -10.14
N ASN A 100 -15.29 13.50 -9.55
CA ASN A 100 -16.20 12.37 -9.51
C ASN A 100 -15.81 11.34 -8.43
N SER A 101 -16.76 11.12 -7.51
CA SER A 101 -16.87 9.97 -6.62
C SER A 101 -15.92 9.89 -5.41
N SER A 102 -16.55 9.59 -4.27
CA SER A 102 -15.98 9.30 -2.96
C SER A 102 -15.27 7.93 -2.93
N ILE A 103 -14.42 7.61 -3.91
CA ILE A 103 -13.64 6.36 -3.89
C ILE A 103 -12.59 6.50 -2.80
N PRO A 104 -12.59 5.64 -1.76
CA PRO A 104 -11.58 5.68 -0.73
C PRO A 104 -10.21 5.35 -1.32
N ILE A 105 -9.23 6.18 -0.99
CA ILE A 105 -7.83 5.96 -1.34
C ILE A 105 -7.09 5.57 -0.06
N VAL A 106 -6.41 4.43 -0.11
CA VAL A 106 -5.65 3.86 1.01
C VAL A 106 -4.16 3.94 0.69
N ALA A 107 -3.40 4.63 1.53
CA ALA A 107 -1.96 4.69 1.38
C ALA A 107 -1.32 3.42 1.94
N SER A 108 -0.72 2.60 1.08
CA SER A 108 0.11 1.49 1.54
C SER A 108 1.47 2.03 1.99
N ILE A 109 1.91 1.73 3.20
CA ILE A 109 3.13 2.27 3.80
C ILE A 109 3.99 1.18 4.44
N ALA A 110 5.30 1.38 4.41
CA ALA A 110 6.28 0.54 5.10
C ALA A 110 7.44 1.39 5.65
N GLY A 111 8.08 0.92 6.72
CA GLY A 111 9.16 1.63 7.40
C GLY A 111 10.03 0.68 8.22
N LYS A 112 11.20 1.14 8.68
CA LYS A 112 12.06 0.36 9.59
C LYS A 112 11.83 0.75 11.05
N ARG A 113 11.41 1.99 11.28
CA ARG A 113 11.28 2.61 12.59
C ARG A 113 9.95 3.35 12.65
N LEU A 114 9.39 3.50 13.85
CA LEU A 114 8.18 4.29 14.06
C LEU A 114 8.30 5.71 13.50
N SER A 115 9.48 6.34 13.61
CA SER A 115 9.77 7.65 13.01
C SER A 115 9.60 7.69 11.50
N ASP A 116 9.84 6.57 10.79
CA ASP A 116 9.62 6.53 9.34
C ASP A 116 8.13 6.56 9.02
N PHE A 117 7.32 5.87 9.81
CA PHE A 117 5.87 5.87 9.65
C PHE A 117 5.27 7.22 10.03
N ALA A 118 5.69 7.81 11.16
CA ALA A 118 5.21 9.11 11.62
C ALA A 118 5.40 10.18 10.55
N ASP A 119 6.60 10.27 9.96
CA ASP A 119 6.90 11.23 8.90
C ASP A 119 6.05 11.02 7.63
N ILE A 120 5.73 9.76 7.28
CA ILE A 120 4.86 9.46 6.14
C ILE A 120 3.41 9.82 6.47
N ILE A 121 2.93 9.44 7.67
CA ILE A 121 1.56 9.69 8.13
C ILE A 121 1.27 11.19 8.16
N GLU A 122 2.17 12.00 8.73
CA GLU A 122 2.03 13.46 8.76
C GLU A 122 1.80 14.02 7.34
N LYS A 123 2.66 13.65 6.38
CA LYS A 123 2.51 14.07 4.98
C LYS A 123 1.23 13.57 4.32
N LEU A 124 0.78 12.36 4.66
CA LEU A 124 -0.48 11.80 4.14
C LEU A 124 -1.68 12.56 4.69
N GLU A 125 -1.70 12.88 5.99
CA GLU A 125 -2.77 13.65 6.62
C GLU A 125 -2.84 15.08 6.05
N GLU A 126 -1.68 15.75 5.90
CA GLU A 126 -1.58 17.08 5.26
C GLU A 126 -2.11 17.09 3.82
N SER A 127 -2.01 15.97 3.09
CA SER A 127 -2.48 15.88 1.72
C SER A 127 -4.01 15.97 1.60
N GLY A 128 -4.74 15.54 2.64
CA GLY A 128 -6.20 15.51 2.71
C GLY A 128 -6.90 14.52 1.77
N ILE A 129 -6.18 13.59 1.15
CA ILE A 129 -6.74 12.66 0.14
C ILE A 129 -7.04 11.28 0.70
N PHE A 130 -6.19 10.81 1.61
CA PHE A 130 -6.23 9.42 2.07
C PHE A 130 -7.34 9.21 3.08
N SER A 131 -8.11 8.15 2.88
CA SER A 131 -9.17 7.74 3.79
C SER A 131 -8.67 6.76 4.85
N ALA A 132 -7.56 6.07 4.57
CA ALA A 132 -6.98 5.05 5.41
C ALA A 132 -5.50 4.84 5.07
N ILE A 133 -4.79 4.14 5.95
CA ILE A 133 -3.46 3.61 5.70
C ILE A 133 -3.49 2.08 5.71
N GLU A 134 -2.70 1.46 4.84
CA GLU A 134 -2.39 0.04 4.85
C GLU A 134 -0.96 -0.15 5.33
N LEU A 135 -0.75 -0.93 6.37
CA LEU A 135 0.57 -1.34 6.83
C LEU A 135 1.04 -2.57 6.05
N ASP A 136 2.04 -2.38 5.19
CA ASP A 136 2.68 -3.47 4.45
C ASP A 136 3.75 -4.14 5.31
N LEU A 137 3.31 -5.11 6.11
CA LEU A 137 4.17 -5.86 7.03
C LEU A 137 5.21 -6.71 6.29
N ILE A 138 4.94 -7.11 5.05
CA ILE A 138 5.86 -7.88 4.21
C ILE A 138 7.04 -6.99 3.81
N SER A 139 6.74 -5.80 3.28
CA SER A 139 7.78 -4.83 2.91
C SER A 139 8.55 -4.35 4.14
N THR A 140 7.87 -4.18 5.28
CA THR A 140 8.49 -3.88 6.58
C THR A 140 9.46 -4.98 7.03
N GLN A 141 9.08 -6.25 6.89
CA GLN A 141 9.97 -7.38 7.18
C GLN A 141 11.22 -7.36 6.30
N ILE A 142 11.03 -7.17 4.99
CA ILE A 142 12.13 -7.08 4.02
C ILE A 142 13.05 -5.91 4.39
N LEU A 143 12.50 -4.77 4.81
CA LEU A 143 13.23 -3.60 5.25
C LEU A 143 14.13 -3.84 6.49
N LEU A 144 13.65 -4.67 7.42
CA LEU A 144 14.34 -4.99 8.67
C LEU A 144 15.45 -6.05 8.52
N TRP A 145 15.55 -6.72 7.36
CA TRP A 145 16.47 -7.85 7.13
C TRP A 145 16.38 -8.95 8.21
N SER A 146 15.23 -9.07 8.90
CA SER A 146 15.04 -9.99 10.02
C SER A 146 13.90 -10.98 9.73
N ARG A 147 14.15 -12.26 10.06
CA ARG A 147 13.14 -13.33 10.02
C ARG A 147 12.48 -13.60 11.37
N ARG A 148 12.95 -12.98 12.48
CA ARG A 148 12.49 -13.31 13.83
C ARG A 148 11.47 -12.30 14.34
N GLY A 149 10.40 -12.82 14.97
CA GLY A 149 9.44 -12.05 15.77
C GLY A 149 8.45 -11.18 14.98
N LEU A 150 8.17 -11.47 13.70
CA LEU A 150 7.31 -10.61 12.88
C LEU A 150 5.94 -10.36 13.52
N PHE A 151 5.35 -11.36 14.17
CA PHE A 151 4.02 -11.25 14.74
C PHE A 151 3.95 -10.29 15.94
N GLU A 152 4.82 -10.49 16.94
CA GLU A 152 4.91 -9.62 18.13
C GLU A 152 5.29 -8.19 17.73
N TYR A 153 6.30 -8.05 16.87
CA TYR A 153 6.69 -6.76 16.30
C TYR A 153 5.54 -6.09 15.52
N SER A 154 4.73 -6.86 14.80
CA SER A 154 3.60 -6.32 14.04
C SER A 154 2.48 -5.82 14.94
N ILE A 155 2.22 -6.49 16.06
CA ILE A 155 1.19 -6.05 17.02
C ILE A 155 1.63 -4.73 17.66
N ASP A 156 2.85 -4.67 18.20
CA ASP A 156 3.38 -3.45 18.81
C ASP A 156 3.39 -2.29 17.81
N LEU A 157 3.84 -2.56 16.58
CA LEU A 157 3.82 -1.56 15.52
C LEU A 157 2.40 -1.11 15.18
N ILE A 158 1.43 -2.01 15.05
CA ILE A 158 0.04 -1.65 14.76
C ILE A 158 -0.51 -0.74 15.87
N ASP A 159 -0.29 -1.08 17.13
CA ASP A 159 -0.77 -0.29 18.27
C ASP A 159 -0.11 1.08 18.32
N GLU A 160 1.20 1.16 18.11
CA GLU A 160 1.93 2.43 18.01
C GLU A 160 1.39 3.30 16.87
N ILE A 161 1.13 2.71 15.69
CA ILE A 161 0.60 3.42 14.54
C ILE A 161 -0.82 3.95 14.82
N ILE A 162 -1.69 3.11 15.37
CA ILE A 162 -3.05 3.52 15.75
C ILE A 162 -3.02 4.70 16.74
N SER A 163 -2.01 4.77 17.61
CA SER A 163 -1.87 5.86 18.58
C SER A 163 -1.48 7.21 17.97
N ILE A 164 -0.88 7.23 16.76
CA ILE A 164 -0.34 8.45 16.14
C ILE A 164 -1.13 8.95 14.92
N THR A 165 -2.15 8.22 14.45
CA THR A 165 -2.98 8.66 13.32
C THR A 165 -4.46 8.63 13.64
N LYS A 166 -5.22 9.51 12.98
CA LYS A 166 -6.69 9.47 13.00
C LYS A 166 -7.27 8.67 11.84
N MET A 167 -6.44 8.27 10.87
CA MET A 167 -6.86 7.49 9.73
C MET A 167 -7.22 6.06 10.15
N THR A 168 -8.10 5.43 9.39
CA THR A 168 -8.33 3.99 9.53
C THR A 168 -7.04 3.24 9.22
N VAL A 169 -6.67 2.28 10.07
CA VAL A 169 -5.48 1.42 9.87
C VAL A 169 -5.92 0.04 9.38
N ILE A 170 -5.37 -0.38 8.26
CA ILE A 170 -5.55 -1.71 7.66
C ILE A 170 -4.20 -2.41 7.71
N SER A 171 -4.15 -3.70 8.04
CA SER A 171 -2.91 -4.47 8.05
C SER A 171 -2.88 -5.47 6.89
N LYS A 172 -1.78 -5.46 6.12
CA LYS A 172 -1.54 -6.42 5.04
C LYS A 172 -0.67 -7.56 5.54
N ILE A 173 -1.33 -8.71 5.74
CA ILE A 173 -0.75 -9.89 6.40
C ILE A 173 -0.19 -10.85 5.33
N PRO A 174 1.05 -11.38 5.48
CA PRO A 174 1.57 -12.41 4.59
C PRO A 174 0.83 -13.75 4.74
N VAL A 175 0.66 -14.46 3.62
CA VAL A 175 0.04 -15.81 3.57
C VAL A 175 0.82 -16.84 4.40
N SER A 176 2.12 -16.61 4.63
CA SER A 176 3.01 -17.50 5.39
C SER A 176 3.19 -17.11 6.86
N MET A 177 2.43 -16.14 7.38
CA MET A 177 2.37 -15.90 8.83
C MET A 177 1.62 -17.09 9.46
N ALA A 178 2.37 -18.12 9.87
CA ALA A 178 1.84 -19.13 10.78
C ALA A 178 1.46 -18.41 12.08
N LEU A 179 0.16 -18.20 12.30
CA LEU A 179 -0.39 -17.79 13.58
C LEU A 179 -0.16 -18.96 14.55
N SER A 180 0.97 -18.90 15.27
CA SER A 180 1.50 -19.96 16.13
C SER A 180 1.84 -21.27 15.39
N LYS A 181 3.04 -21.81 15.65
CA LYS A 181 3.20 -23.26 15.67
C LYS A 181 2.85 -23.68 17.08
N ASP A 182 1.70 -24.32 17.26
CA ASP A 182 1.54 -25.26 18.38
C ASP A 182 2.50 -26.44 18.11
N THR A 183 3.74 -26.30 18.55
CA THR A 183 4.68 -27.41 18.79
C THR A 183 5.60 -27.07 19.94
#